data_AF-A0ABD1LGY7-F1
#
_entry.id   AF-A0ABD1LGY7-F1
#
_cell.length_a   1.000
_cell.length_b   1.000
_cell.length_c   1.000
_cell.angle_alpha   90.00
_cell.angle_beta   90.00
_cell.angle_gamma   90.00
#
_symmetry.space_group_name_H-M   'P 1'
#
loop_
_entity.id
_entity.type
_entity.pdbx_description
1 polymer ?
#
loop_
_entity_poly.entity_id
_entity_poly.type
_entity_poly.pdbx_seq_one_letter_code
_entity_poly.pdbx_strand_id
1 'polypeptide(L)'
;MELPPPNLETDHYIHRSWRGPQNMNSTVIEEFGSFDKYIWSFVNHKPIVSRFCYPRQVPVKTPKADVISKDLVWRGFRSVGPTVVYSFMQVAGLTNDHLISCFRFEECIATAEGKEENVVMDNHAEQKESESRTESDLSIAMDDLSFSSKF
;
A
#
# COMPACT_ATOMS: atom_id res chain seq x y z
N MET A 1 -15.21 52.25 -35.04
CA MET A 1 -15.31 52.37 -33.58
C MET A 1 -14.74 51.07 -33.02
N GLU A 2 -13.41 51.03 -32.91
CA GLU A 2 -12.68 49.82 -32.54
C GLU A 2 -12.80 49.60 -31.03
N LEU A 3 -13.06 48.35 -30.64
CA LEU A 3 -13.16 47.94 -29.24
C LEU A 3 -11.79 48.06 -28.57
N PRO A 4 -11.72 48.51 -27.30
CA PRO A 4 -10.46 48.62 -26.58
C PRO A 4 -9.80 47.24 -26.37
N PRO A 5 -8.46 47.17 -26.32
CA PRO A 5 -7.75 45.91 -26.08
C PRO A 5 -8.10 45.34 -24.69
N PRO A 6 -8.11 44.01 -24.54
CA PRO A 6 -8.42 43.37 -23.27
C PRO A 6 -7.37 43.73 -22.20
N ASN A 7 -7.85 44.19 -21.04
CA ASN A 7 -7.02 44.51 -19.89
C ASN A 7 -6.20 43.29 -19.43
N LEU A 8 -4.88 43.45 -19.37
CA LEU A 8 -3.91 42.52 -18.80
C LEU A 8 -3.92 42.58 -17.27
N GLU A 9 -5.07 42.30 -16.63
CA GLU A 9 -5.16 42.36 -15.17
C GLU A 9 -6.12 41.31 -14.59
N THR A 10 -5.97 40.04 -15.00
CA THR A 10 -6.50 38.89 -14.24
C THR A 10 -5.58 37.66 -14.26
N ASP A 11 -4.29 37.83 -14.54
CA ASP A 11 -3.33 36.71 -14.61
C ASP A 11 -2.58 36.47 -13.29
N HIS A 12 -3.33 36.43 -12.18
CA HIS A 12 -2.80 36.27 -10.83
C HIS A 12 -3.08 34.90 -10.18
N TYR A 13 -3.51 33.90 -10.95
CA TYR A 13 -3.75 32.54 -10.41
C TYR A 13 -3.08 31.37 -11.13
N ILE A 14 -2.27 31.61 -12.17
CA ILE A 14 -1.55 30.53 -12.86
C ILE A 14 -0.06 30.86 -13.05
N HIS A 15 0.62 31.22 -11.96
CA HIS A 15 2.09 31.20 -11.94
C HIS A 15 2.66 30.71 -10.62
N ARG A 16 2.03 29.70 -10.01
CA ARG A 16 2.71 28.89 -8.99
C ARG A 16 3.69 27.96 -9.71
N SER A 17 4.86 28.50 -10.02
CA SER A 17 6.07 27.78 -10.37
C SER A 17 6.40 26.79 -9.25
N TRP A 18 5.72 25.65 -9.23
CA TRP A 18 6.18 24.46 -8.54
C TRP A 18 7.30 23.85 -9.40
N ARG A 19 8.48 24.49 -9.37
CA ARG A 19 9.73 23.80 -9.67
C ARG A 19 9.99 22.81 -8.54
N GLY A 20 9.33 21.65 -8.60
CA GLY A 20 9.77 20.48 -7.84
C GLY A 20 11.20 20.11 -8.24
N PRO A 21 11.99 19.50 -7.34
CA PRO A 21 13.35 19.10 -7.65
C PRO A 21 13.36 18.21 -8.91
N GLN A 22 14.22 18.57 -9.87
CA GLN A 22 14.38 17.92 -11.18
C GLN A 22 15.05 16.53 -11.10
N ASN A 23 15.14 15.93 -9.90
CA ASN A 23 15.81 14.64 -9.69
C ASN A 23 14.74 13.57 -9.51
N MET A 24 14.39 12.96 -10.63
CA MET A 24 13.32 12.00 -10.77
C MET A 24 13.86 10.57 -10.60
N ASN A 25 13.15 9.78 -9.77
CA ASN A 25 13.14 8.31 -9.68
C ASN A 25 14.30 7.61 -8.95
N SER A 26 14.28 7.58 -7.60
CA SER A 26 14.75 6.43 -6.78
C SER A 26 14.65 6.62 -5.24
N THR A 27 14.23 7.78 -4.74
CA THR A 27 14.51 8.17 -3.34
C THR A 27 13.85 7.31 -2.26
N VAL A 28 12.60 6.85 -2.44
CA VAL A 28 11.90 6.09 -1.38
C VAL A 28 12.47 4.69 -1.21
N ILE A 29 12.75 3.99 -2.31
CA ILE A 29 13.27 2.62 -2.23
C ILE A 29 14.72 2.64 -1.74
N GLU A 30 15.51 3.64 -2.14
CA GLU A 30 16.88 3.80 -1.64
C GLU A 30 16.91 4.14 -0.14
N GLU A 31 16.06 5.05 0.33
CA GLU A 31 16.05 5.49 1.74
C GLU A 31 15.37 4.48 2.68
N PHE A 32 14.29 3.83 2.25
CA PHE A 32 13.43 3.01 3.11
C PHE A 32 13.41 1.52 2.73
N GLY A 33 14.06 1.13 1.64
CA GLY A 33 14.10 -0.23 1.10
C GLY A 33 12.81 -0.66 0.39
N SER A 34 11.65 -0.15 0.78
CA SER A 34 10.38 -0.38 0.08
C SER A 34 9.36 0.73 0.33
N PHE A 35 8.43 0.89 -0.61
CA PHE A 35 7.31 1.83 -0.45
C PHE A 35 6.39 1.43 0.72
N ASP A 36 6.22 0.14 0.96
CA ASP A 36 5.42 -0.37 2.08
C ASP A 36 6.02 0.07 3.43
N LYS A 37 7.32 -0.17 3.66
CA LYS A 37 8.00 0.27 4.88
C LYS A 37 7.91 1.77 5.07
N TYR A 38 8.12 2.53 4.00
CA TYR A 38 7.99 3.98 4.00
C TYR A 38 6.58 4.43 4.39
N ILE A 39 5.54 3.93 3.73
CA ILE A 39 4.18 4.44 3.94
C ILE A 39 3.61 4.02 5.30
N TRP A 40 3.94 2.82 5.78
CA TRP A 40 3.57 2.35 7.10
C TRP A 40 4.33 3.05 8.23
N SER A 41 5.51 3.62 7.97
CA SER A 41 6.26 4.39 8.97
C SER A 41 5.48 5.62 9.46
N PHE A 42 4.64 6.23 8.62
CA PHE A 42 3.80 7.38 9.01
C PHE A 42 2.73 7.04 10.06
N VAL A 43 2.41 5.75 10.21
CA VAL A 43 1.43 5.24 11.18
C VAL A 43 2.09 4.32 12.21
N ASN A 44 3.41 4.40 12.39
CA ASN A 44 4.18 3.56 13.31
C ASN A 44 3.91 2.05 13.09
N HIS A 45 3.74 1.65 11.83
CA HIS A 45 3.42 0.27 11.44
C HIS A 45 2.14 -0.32 12.08
N LYS A 46 1.24 0.53 12.59
CA LYS A 46 -0.04 0.14 13.17
C LYS A 46 -1.19 0.90 12.50
N PRO A 47 -2.24 0.22 12.03
CA PRO A 47 -3.41 0.88 11.48
C PRO A 47 -4.02 1.89 12.47
N ILE A 48 -4.44 3.03 11.94
CA ILE A 48 -5.22 4.00 12.72
C ILE A 48 -6.68 3.53 12.75
N VAL A 49 -7.18 3.13 13.91
CA VAL A 49 -8.57 2.67 14.06
C VAL A 49 -9.48 3.86 14.37
N SER A 50 -10.38 4.16 13.44
CA SER A 50 -11.43 5.15 13.65
C SER A 50 -12.70 4.47 14.16
N ARG A 51 -13.36 5.04 15.17
CA ARG A 51 -14.60 4.49 15.77
C ARG A 51 -15.83 5.29 15.35
N PHE A 52 -16.05 5.43 14.05
CA PHE A 52 -17.18 6.20 13.54
C PHE A 52 -18.49 5.42 13.71
N CYS A 53 -19.52 6.09 14.24
CA CYS A 53 -20.87 5.54 14.34
C CYS A 53 -21.67 5.76 13.05
N TYR A 54 -21.40 6.86 12.34
CA TYR A 54 -22.19 7.29 11.18
C TYR A 54 -21.27 7.70 10.00
N PRO A 55 -21.68 7.45 8.74
CA PRO A 55 -20.89 7.81 7.56
C PRO A 55 -20.49 9.29 7.50
N ARG A 56 -21.36 10.18 7.99
CA ARG A 56 -21.13 11.64 7.97
C ARG A 56 -19.98 12.08 8.89
N GLN A 57 -19.54 11.22 9.80
CA GLN A 57 -18.40 11.48 10.68
C GLN A 57 -17.07 11.17 9.98
N VAL A 58 -17.07 10.36 8.93
CA VAL A 58 -15.87 10.06 8.15
C VAL A 58 -15.46 11.34 7.41
N PRO A 59 -14.28 11.92 7.72
CA PRO A 59 -13.87 13.16 7.09
C PRO A 59 -13.51 12.95 5.62
N VAL A 60 -13.41 14.02 4.83
CA VAL A 60 -12.93 13.92 3.44
C VAL A 60 -11.40 13.81 3.36
N LYS A 61 -10.70 14.29 4.40
CA LYS A 61 -9.25 14.21 4.57
C LYS A 61 -8.89 14.34 6.04
N THR A 62 -7.68 13.92 6.41
CA THR A 62 -7.17 14.02 7.78
C THR A 62 -5.87 14.82 7.86
N PRO A 63 -5.52 15.38 9.03
CA PRO A 63 -4.21 16.01 9.22
C PRO A 63 -3.03 15.07 8.91
N LYS A 64 -3.19 13.77 9.17
CA LYS A 64 -2.18 12.75 8.82
C LYS A 64 -2.00 12.65 7.30
N ALA A 65 -3.10 12.60 6.54
CA ALA A 65 -3.04 12.59 5.09
C ALA A 65 -2.44 13.89 4.51
N ASP A 66 -2.68 15.05 5.15
CA ASP A 66 -2.04 16.31 4.75
C ASP A 66 -0.50 16.25 4.90
N VAL A 67 0.01 15.59 5.95
CA VAL A 67 1.46 15.38 6.15
C VAL A 67 2.04 14.45 5.09
N ILE A 68 1.42 13.28 4.90
CA ILE A 68 1.88 12.29 3.91
C ILE A 68 1.84 12.87 2.49
N SER A 69 0.77 13.56 2.13
CA SER A 69 0.61 14.24 0.84
C SER A 69 1.76 15.21 0.57
N LYS A 70 2.12 16.05 1.54
CA LYS A 70 3.24 16.99 1.39
C LYS A 70 4.57 16.29 1.16
N ASP A 71 4.83 15.21 1.90
CA ASP A 71 6.07 14.45 1.75
C ASP A 71 6.14 13.76 0.38
N LEU A 72 5.05 13.14 -0.07
CA LEU A 72 4.95 12.54 -1.40
C LEU A 72 5.16 13.58 -2.51
N VAL A 73 4.53 14.76 -2.41
CA VAL A 73 4.75 15.86 -3.37
C VAL A 73 6.22 16.30 -3.37
N TRP A 74 6.83 16.43 -2.20
CA TRP A 74 8.24 16.81 -2.06
C TRP A 74 9.18 15.78 -2.71
N ARG A 75 8.83 14.49 -2.61
CA ARG A 75 9.54 13.36 -3.24
C ARG A 75 9.24 13.21 -4.74
N GLY A 76 8.45 14.10 -5.33
CA GLY A 76 8.18 14.13 -6.77
C GLY A 76 6.97 13.34 -7.22
N PHE A 77 6.19 12.74 -6.32
CA PHE A 77 4.93 12.09 -6.68
C PHE A 77 3.92 13.12 -7.19
N ARG A 78 3.09 12.70 -8.14
CA ARG A 78 2.04 13.53 -8.76
C ARG A 78 0.66 13.01 -8.38
N SER A 79 -0.34 13.89 -8.39
CA SER A 79 -1.74 13.56 -8.04
C SER A 79 -1.96 13.01 -6.64
N VAL A 80 -1.03 13.28 -5.73
CA VAL A 80 -1.04 12.82 -4.32
C VAL A 80 -1.61 13.90 -3.40
N GLY A 81 -2.74 14.50 -3.76
CA GLY A 81 -3.43 15.48 -2.91
C GLY A 81 -3.95 14.84 -1.61
N PRO A 82 -4.18 15.60 -0.52
CA PRO A 82 -4.53 15.01 0.78
C PRO A 82 -5.78 14.14 0.79
N THR A 83 -6.80 14.47 -0.01
CA THR A 83 -8.01 13.63 -0.16
C THR A 83 -7.67 12.31 -0.83
N VAL A 84 -6.88 12.32 -1.90
CA VAL A 84 -6.43 11.11 -2.61
C VAL A 84 -5.60 10.22 -1.67
N VAL A 85 -4.67 10.84 -0.93
CA VAL A 85 -3.83 10.14 0.04
C VAL A 85 -4.67 9.54 1.16
N TYR A 86 -5.68 10.27 1.66
CA TYR A 86 -6.56 9.72 2.68
C TYR A 86 -7.38 8.52 2.16
N SER A 87 -7.94 8.61 0.95
CA SER A 87 -8.62 7.48 0.32
C SER A 87 -7.68 6.28 0.11
N PHE A 88 -6.43 6.53 -0.27
CA PHE A 88 -5.40 5.49 -0.35
C PHE A 88 -5.15 4.86 1.03
N MET A 89 -5.03 5.66 2.10
CA MET A 89 -4.83 5.14 3.45
C MET A 89 -5.97 4.20 3.88
N GLN A 90 -7.21 4.53 3.52
CA GLN A 90 -8.37 3.69 3.82
C GLN A 90 -8.32 2.36 3.07
N VAL A 91 -8.04 2.39 1.76
CA VAL A 91 -8.01 1.17 0.93
C VAL A 91 -6.79 0.28 1.25
N ALA A 92 -5.64 0.89 1.56
CA ALA A 92 -4.42 0.17 1.90
C ALA A 92 -4.41 -0.39 3.34
N GLY A 93 -5.42 -0.05 4.16
CA GLY A 93 -5.51 -0.50 5.55
C GLY A 93 -4.60 0.25 6.53
N LEU A 94 -4.03 1.39 6.12
CA LEU A 94 -3.31 2.31 7.03
C LEU A 94 -4.29 2.94 8.03
N THR A 95 -5.56 3.01 7.69
CA THR A 95 -6.66 3.30 8.59
C THR A 95 -7.71 2.19 8.50
N ASN A 96 -8.36 1.91 9.63
CA ASN A 96 -9.62 1.19 9.67
C ASN A 96 -10.73 2.22 9.94
N ASP A 97 -11.38 2.68 8.87
CA ASP A 97 -12.51 3.62 8.93
C ASP A 97 -13.87 2.94 8.74
N HIS A 98 -13.92 1.61 8.86
CA HIS A 98 -15.19 0.93 8.95
C HIS A 98 -16.02 1.52 10.09
N LEU A 99 -17.33 1.68 9.87
CA LEU A 99 -18.23 2.05 10.95
C LEU A 99 -18.19 0.97 12.03
N ILE A 100 -18.41 1.35 13.29
CA ILE A 100 -18.49 0.38 14.40
C ILE A 100 -19.58 -0.68 14.20
N SER A 101 -20.60 -0.38 13.37
CA SER A 101 -21.67 -1.31 13.02
C SER A 101 -21.36 -2.20 11.81
N CYS A 102 -20.19 -2.03 11.17
CA CYS A 102 -19.79 -2.86 10.05
C CYS A 102 -19.42 -4.26 10.55
N PHE A 103 -19.91 -5.30 9.86
CA PHE A 103 -19.64 -6.70 10.22
C PHE A 103 -18.14 -7.08 10.20
N ARG A 104 -17.29 -6.27 9.56
CA ARG A 104 -15.83 -6.47 9.49
C ARG A 104 -15.04 -5.59 10.45
N PHE A 105 -15.69 -4.72 11.22
CA PHE A 105 -14.99 -3.74 12.06
C PHE A 105 -14.00 -4.43 13.01
N GLU A 106 -14.46 -5.44 13.73
CA GLU A 106 -13.63 -6.22 14.67
C GLU A 106 -12.56 -7.08 13.96
N GLU A 107 -12.88 -7.68 12.81
CA GLU A 107 -11.93 -8.43 11.97
C GLU A 107 -10.74 -7.53 11.55
N CYS A 108 -11.04 -6.29 11.14
CA CYS A 108 -10.04 -5.30 10.74
C CYS A 108 -9.26 -4.72 11.93
N ILE A 109 -9.77 -4.81 13.16
CA ILE A 109 -9.01 -4.47 14.38
C ILE A 109 -8.06 -5.60 14.76
N ALA A 110 -8.54 -6.85 14.79
CA ALA A 110 -7.73 -8.00 15.20
C ALA A 110 -6.47 -8.16 14.33
N THR A 111 -6.60 -7.89 13.02
CA THR A 111 -5.46 -7.90 12.08
C THR A 111 -4.49 -6.74 12.27
N ALA A 112 -4.91 -5.64 12.91
CA ALA A 112 -4.07 -4.49 13.23
C ALA A 112 -3.18 -4.72 14.45
N GLU A 113 -3.64 -5.52 15.42
CA GLU A 113 -2.97 -5.76 16.70
C GLU A 113 -2.00 -6.96 16.63
N GLY A 114 -2.18 -7.89 15.69
CA GLY A 114 -1.41 -9.14 15.59
C GLY A 114 -0.04 -9.10 14.90
N LYS A 115 0.51 -7.92 14.56
CA LYS A 115 1.80 -7.81 13.83
C LYS A 115 3.05 -7.62 14.72
N GLU A 116 2.95 -7.73 16.04
CA GLU A 116 4.10 -7.49 16.94
C GLU A 116 5.05 -8.69 17.13
N GLU A 117 4.71 -9.91 16.68
CA GLU A 117 5.61 -11.07 16.81
C GLU A 117 5.71 -11.84 15.48
N ASN A 118 6.78 -11.59 14.72
CA ASN A 118 7.53 -12.53 13.86
C ASN A 118 8.49 -11.77 12.92
N VAL A 119 9.37 -10.92 13.47
CA VAL A 119 10.63 -10.58 12.80
C VAL A 119 11.72 -11.42 13.47
N VAL A 120 11.69 -12.72 13.19
CA VAL A 120 12.84 -13.58 13.43
C VAL A 120 13.76 -13.46 12.23
N MET A 121 14.91 -12.85 12.53
CA MET A 121 16.23 -13.01 11.93
C MET A 121 16.37 -14.20 10.97
N ASP A 122 16.80 -13.96 9.74
CA ASP A 122 17.65 -14.90 9.02
C ASP A 122 18.73 -14.13 8.27
N ASN A 123 19.97 -14.28 8.75
CA ASN A 123 21.20 -13.85 8.11
C ASN A 123 21.96 -15.11 7.67
N HIS A 124 22.34 -15.13 6.38
CA HIS A 124 23.44 -15.90 5.75
C HIS A 124 23.33 -17.44 5.78
N ALA A 125 23.80 -18.23 4.79
CA ALA A 125 24.81 -18.04 3.76
C ALA A 125 24.60 -19.06 2.60
N GLU A 126 25.14 -18.74 1.43
CA GLU A 126 25.36 -19.67 0.31
C GLU A 126 26.26 -20.85 0.69
N GLN A 127 25.90 -22.06 0.26
CA GLN A 127 26.85 -23.07 -0.25
C GLN A 127 26.24 -23.86 -1.41
N LYS A 128 27.03 -23.97 -2.47
CA LYS A 128 26.79 -24.66 -3.73
C LYS A 128 27.71 -25.87 -3.76
N GLU A 129 27.21 -27.08 -3.94
CA GLU A 129 27.94 -28.14 -4.64
C GLU A 129 27.01 -29.25 -5.17
N SER A 130 27.44 -29.84 -6.27
CA SER A 130 26.73 -30.70 -7.23
C SER A 130 27.19 -32.16 -7.18
N GLU A 131 26.43 -33.03 -7.87
CA GLU A 131 26.70 -34.45 -8.26
C GLU A 131 26.29 -35.54 -7.24
N SER A 132 25.84 -36.75 -7.59
CA SER A 132 25.24 -37.41 -8.78
C SER A 132 24.84 -38.86 -8.36
N ARG A 133 23.98 -39.55 -9.14
CA ARG A 133 23.68 -41.03 -9.16
C ARG A 133 22.76 -41.57 -8.03
N THR A 134 21.75 -42.42 -8.24
CA THR A 134 21.26 -43.26 -9.36
C THR A 134 19.78 -43.62 -9.14
N GLU A 135 19.07 -43.85 -10.24
CA GLU A 135 17.67 -44.33 -10.33
C GLU A 135 17.46 -45.74 -9.77
N SER A 136 16.41 -45.90 -8.95
CA SER A 136 15.57 -47.10 -8.77
C SER A 136 14.50 -46.69 -7.74
N ASP A 137 13.25 -46.43 -8.09
CA ASP A 137 12.23 -47.47 -8.15
C ASP A 137 11.01 -46.97 -8.95
N LEU A 138 10.98 -47.30 -10.23
CA LEU A 138 9.80 -47.22 -11.09
C LEU A 138 9.70 -48.55 -11.85
N SER A 139 8.94 -49.49 -11.32
CA SER A 139 8.07 -50.43 -12.06
C SER A 139 7.57 -51.55 -11.16
N ILE A 140 6.51 -52.22 -11.61
CA ILE A 140 5.76 -53.34 -11.02
C ILE A 140 4.59 -52.83 -10.14
N ALA A 141 3.33 -52.88 -10.56
CA ALA A 141 2.72 -53.43 -11.76
C ALA A 141 1.40 -52.70 -12.00
N MET A 142 1.11 -52.40 -13.26
CA MET A 142 -0.26 -52.33 -13.73
C MET A 142 -0.79 -53.75 -13.70
N ASP A 143 -1.86 -53.99 -12.95
CA ASP A 143 -2.91 -54.96 -13.24
C ASP A 143 -4.05 -54.76 -12.23
N ASP A 144 -5.28 -55.01 -12.67
CA ASP A 144 -6.55 -54.98 -11.94
C ASP A 144 -7.38 -53.68 -11.95
N LEU A 145 -7.72 -53.26 -13.17
CA LEU A 145 -9.09 -52.85 -13.47
C LEU A 145 -9.89 -54.08 -13.97
N SER A 146 -10.70 -54.66 -13.10
CA SER A 146 -11.87 -55.47 -13.46
C SER A 146 -12.95 -55.22 -12.41
N PHE A 147 -13.80 -54.21 -12.62
CA PHE A 147 -15.13 -54.36 -13.21
C PHE A 147 -16.08 -55.27 -12.41
N SER A 148 -16.96 -54.60 -11.68
CA SER A 148 -18.35 -55.00 -11.38
C SER A 148 -18.61 -56.10 -10.35
N SER A 149 -19.17 -55.70 -9.19
CA SER A 149 -20.47 -56.21 -8.70
C SER A 149 -20.93 -55.48 -7.44
N LYS A 150 -22.06 -54.77 -7.56
CA LYS A 150 -23.20 -54.64 -6.62
C LYS A 150 -22.90 -54.49 -5.11
N PHE A 151 -23.22 -53.33 -4.54
CA PHE A 151 -24.41 -53.10 -3.70
C PHE A 151 -24.70 -51.61 -3.60
#